data_AF-A0A6L7LVU3-F1
#
_entry.id   AF-A0A6L7LVU3-F1
#
_cell.length_a   1.000
_cell.length_b   1.000
_cell.length_c   1.000
_cell.angle_alpha   90.00
_cell.angle_beta   90.00
_cell.angle_gamma   90.00
#
_symmetry.space_group_name_H-M   'P 1'
#
loop_
_entity.id
_entity.type
_entity.pdbx_description
1 polymer ?
#
loop_
_entity_poly.entity_id
_entity_poly.type
_entity_poly.pdbx_seq_one_letter_code
_entity_poly.pdbx_strand_id
1 'polypeptide(L)'
;MNLTISWLRKHPFLLGTSSAFFVSFFVLYLFSITNFSDPDGTTVVLDPSTTKSSISSDTSIETIEELFSFFTKPSVSYDSVAEFLANESQEQLLAVVDRFVDLERDKNSIVFERLLVGELATRSPRDALATVWRFPQDSWNSLVSFVFGEWAVLDLEAAFDAAAKLNWSLRKLAVDAILAEREKLDESEILYKASTLNLSSFVSKRLAKTKALSLADHPKQAWASLINDGVNDRDQIDLLVQVAKDMYLEDGLGTLEEIYRAYSLDFSVMKELISAIAVQDPAKVSKIVLQTPVKSQEWLAAMVFGTWAEQDPEQALQATNSIRKSSIRRTSINSILTKWSESEPFAVLEQLDSLPDEFRQQAANNAIRNLAQIDIDIALEQLSLLPQKLGNVAETIEIALVEEWVKQDVIGAFEWIDNTTDKGSVKRSRMMQRLLRGYALVDPDKALQIALSESPDDGFWGNLEPFVIEALVRDDRLNRAAELLDKLPEESQLTGYVEVGQAMVLSNRSAEAIELASQLSDEKEVEYFRYLARTWVEFKPVELFNLLETYNSPPTRLAVAQEVLQLYEDGYAMLSKTQKDLLEKLIADNTN
;
A
#
# COMPACT_ATOMS: atom_id res chain seq x y z
N MET A 1 -17.19 16.40 29.71
CA MET A 1 -16.66 17.69 29.17
C MET A 1 -15.29 18.07 29.75
N ASN A 2 -15.15 18.32 31.06
CA ASN A 2 -13.85 18.79 31.62
C ASN A 2 -12.72 17.73 31.67
N LEU A 3 -13.04 16.44 31.72
CA LEU A 3 -12.05 15.35 31.66
C LEU A 3 -11.47 15.17 30.24
N THR A 4 -12.30 15.32 29.22
CA THR A 4 -11.94 15.20 27.79
C THR A 4 -11.00 16.32 27.33
N ILE A 5 -11.21 17.54 27.85
CA ILE A 5 -10.37 18.71 27.56
C ILE A 5 -8.99 18.61 28.23
N SER A 6 -8.91 17.99 29.42
CA SER A 6 -7.63 17.76 30.11
C SER A 6 -6.78 16.66 29.44
N TRP A 7 -7.42 15.72 28.74
CA TRP A 7 -6.76 14.63 28.02
C TRP A 7 -6.14 15.09 26.69
N LEU A 8 -6.87 15.91 25.92
CA LEU A 8 -6.40 16.50 24.66
C LEU A 8 -5.20 17.44 24.83
N ARG A 9 -5.03 18.07 26.00
CA ARG A 9 -3.85 18.90 26.33
C ARG A 9 -2.56 18.10 26.58
N LYS A 10 -2.64 16.78 26.82
CA LYS A 10 -1.47 15.95 27.15
C LYS A 10 -0.87 15.18 25.97
N HIS A 11 -1.58 15.03 24.84
CA HIS A 11 -1.13 14.17 23.72
C HIS A 11 -1.37 14.78 22.33
N PRO A 12 -0.54 15.74 21.87
CA PRO A 12 -0.77 16.51 20.63
C PRO A 12 -0.39 15.80 19.31
N PHE A 13 0.23 14.62 19.33
CA PHE A 13 0.83 13.98 18.13
C PHE A 13 -0.01 12.87 17.47
N LEU A 14 -1.28 12.67 17.85
CA LEU A 14 -2.16 11.61 17.31
C LEU A 14 -2.99 12.02 16.08
N LEU A 15 -2.66 13.13 15.41
CA LEU A 15 -3.35 13.61 14.21
C LEU A 15 -2.68 13.05 12.94
N GLY A 16 -2.79 11.74 12.74
CA GLY A 16 -2.29 11.05 11.55
C GLY A 16 -3.31 10.05 11.02
N THR A 17 -3.90 10.39 9.87
CA THR A 17 -4.65 9.53 8.92
C THR A 17 -5.77 8.63 9.47
N SER A 18 -7.01 9.12 9.26
CA SER A 18 -8.33 8.44 9.28
C SER A 18 -9.29 9.02 10.32
N SER A 19 -9.66 10.28 10.15
CA SER A 19 -10.54 11.00 11.07
C SER A 19 -11.91 11.33 10.45
N ALA A 20 -12.77 10.30 10.34
CA ALA A 20 -14.20 10.52 10.57
C ALA A 20 -14.52 10.78 12.06
N PHE A 21 -13.50 10.65 12.93
CA PHE A 21 -13.62 10.67 14.39
C PHE A 21 -13.70 12.05 15.05
N PHE A 22 -13.57 13.16 14.33
CA PHE A 22 -13.47 14.50 14.95
C PHE A 22 -14.47 15.54 14.44
N VAL A 23 -15.36 15.20 13.51
CA VAL A 23 -16.14 16.24 12.81
C VAL A 23 -17.42 16.64 13.56
N SER A 24 -17.97 15.83 14.46
CA SER A 24 -19.28 16.16 15.06
C SER A 24 -19.24 17.07 16.29
N PHE A 25 -18.07 17.26 16.94
CA PHE A 25 -17.93 18.19 18.08
C PHE A 25 -16.82 19.24 17.93
N PHE A 26 -15.98 19.14 16.90
CA PHE A 26 -14.77 19.98 16.75
C PHE A 26 -14.94 21.11 15.71
N VAL A 27 -15.99 21.06 14.89
CA VAL A 27 -16.27 22.08 13.85
C VAL A 27 -16.72 23.42 14.46
N LEU A 28 -17.28 23.43 15.67
CA LEU A 28 -17.63 24.68 16.38
C LEU A 28 -16.48 25.28 17.20
N TYR A 29 -15.37 24.56 17.43
CA TYR A 29 -14.23 25.08 18.20
C TYR A 29 -13.06 25.56 17.31
N LEU A 30 -12.82 24.91 16.15
CA LEU A 30 -11.74 25.31 15.22
C LEU A 30 -12.00 26.64 14.51
N PHE A 31 -13.25 27.11 14.40
CA PHE A 31 -13.54 28.42 13.80
C PHE A 31 -13.23 29.61 14.73
N SER A 32 -12.89 29.40 16.00
CA SER A 32 -12.41 30.48 16.88
C SER A 32 -10.88 30.54 17.07
N ILE A 33 -10.12 29.57 16.52
CA ILE A 33 -8.65 29.50 16.69
C ILE A 33 -7.93 29.20 15.36
N THR A 34 -8.26 29.93 14.30
CA THR A 34 -7.33 30.09 13.17
C THR A 34 -6.59 31.42 13.33
N ASN A 35 -5.55 31.40 14.17
CA ASN A 35 -4.52 32.43 14.13
C ASN A 35 -3.77 32.28 12.79
N PHE A 36 -3.93 33.26 11.92
CA PHE A 36 -2.88 33.63 10.97
C PHE A 36 -1.62 33.97 11.78
N SER A 37 -0.54 33.23 11.54
CA SER A 37 0.79 33.63 11.96
C SER A 37 1.24 34.79 11.09
N ASP A 38 1.33 36.00 11.65
CA ASP A 38 2.14 37.07 11.06
C ASP A 38 3.65 36.76 11.33
N PRO A 39 4.59 37.17 10.48
CA PRO A 39 6.01 36.76 10.57
C PRO A 39 6.80 37.29 11.77
N ASP A 40 6.25 38.20 12.58
CA ASP A 40 6.99 38.87 13.67
C ASP A 40 6.50 38.42 15.06
N GLY A 41 7.11 37.35 15.57
CA GLY A 41 6.72 36.65 16.79
C GLY A 41 6.57 37.52 18.05
N THR A 42 5.34 37.96 18.33
CA THR A 42 4.94 38.49 19.64
C THR A 42 3.68 37.80 20.16
N THR A 43 3.80 37.16 21.33
CA THR A 43 2.73 36.47 22.04
C THR A 43 1.85 37.45 22.81
N VAL A 44 0.56 37.53 22.49
CA VAL A 44 -0.45 38.21 23.31
C VAL A 44 -1.23 37.15 24.09
N VAL A 45 -1.15 37.23 25.42
CA VAL A 45 -1.97 36.42 26.33
C VAL A 45 -3.32 37.11 26.49
N LEU A 46 -4.42 36.44 26.12
CA LEU A 46 -5.79 36.94 26.36
C LEU A 46 -6.44 36.21 27.54
N ASP A 47 -6.96 37.02 28.47
CA ASP A 47 -7.71 36.64 29.68
C ASP A 47 -9.10 36.08 29.30
N PRO A 48 -9.54 34.93 29.85
CA PRO A 48 -10.81 34.28 29.49
C PRO A 48 -12.08 35.05 29.90
N SER A 49 -11.97 36.17 30.61
CA SER A 49 -13.13 36.90 31.14
C SER A 49 -13.61 38.08 30.28
N THR A 50 -13.02 38.34 29.11
CA THR A 50 -13.32 39.53 28.29
C THR A 50 -13.69 39.31 26.82
N THR A 51 -13.93 38.08 26.35
CA THR A 51 -14.49 37.86 24.99
C THR A 51 -16.01 38.04 24.93
N LYS A 52 -16.46 39.26 25.27
CA LYS A 52 -17.59 39.90 24.59
C LYS A 52 -16.99 40.94 23.63
N SER A 53 -16.27 40.48 22.61
CA SER A 53 -15.91 41.34 21.48
C SER A 53 -16.97 41.18 20.39
N SER A 54 -17.84 42.17 20.36
CA SER A 54 -18.65 42.62 19.23
C SER A 54 -18.17 42.13 17.85
N ILE A 55 -18.85 41.12 17.31
CA ILE A 55 -19.05 40.97 15.87
C ILE A 55 -20.55 41.13 15.65
N SER A 56 -20.97 42.36 15.39
CA SER A 56 -22.33 42.66 14.94
C SER A 56 -22.40 42.46 13.43
N SER A 57 -22.95 41.34 13.00
CA SER A 57 -23.73 41.24 11.76
C SER A 57 -24.79 40.16 11.96
N ASP A 58 -25.78 40.47 12.80
CA ASP A 58 -27.07 39.79 12.84
C ASP A 58 -27.75 40.01 11.47
N THR A 59 -27.58 39.05 10.56
CA THR A 59 -28.57 38.79 9.53
C THR A 59 -29.15 37.43 9.86
N SER A 60 -30.14 37.41 10.75
CA SER A 60 -31.02 36.26 10.95
C SER A 60 -31.69 35.93 9.63
N ILE A 61 -31.72 34.65 9.27
CA ILE A 61 -32.51 34.18 8.15
C ILE A 61 -33.95 34.10 8.66
N GLU A 62 -34.89 34.81 8.04
CA GLU A 62 -36.30 34.79 8.43
C GLU A 62 -37.16 34.04 7.40
N THR A 63 -36.64 33.82 6.19
CA THR A 63 -37.37 33.16 5.09
C THR A 63 -36.53 32.14 4.33
N ILE A 64 -37.21 31.18 3.69
CA ILE A 64 -36.58 30.21 2.77
C ILE A 64 -35.90 30.94 1.58
N GLU A 65 -36.43 32.07 1.11
CA GLU A 65 -35.78 32.84 0.03
C GLU A 65 -34.45 33.46 0.48
N GLU A 66 -34.38 33.95 1.72
CA GLU A 66 -33.13 34.44 2.31
C GLU A 66 -32.14 33.29 2.51
N LEU A 67 -32.61 32.11 2.92
CA LEU A 67 -31.80 30.90 3.04
C LEU A 67 -31.12 30.53 1.71
N PHE A 68 -31.84 30.62 0.58
CA PHE A 68 -31.26 30.31 -0.73
C PHE A 68 -30.42 31.44 -1.32
N SER A 69 -30.66 32.69 -0.90
CA SER A 69 -29.81 33.82 -1.27
C SER A 69 -28.38 33.69 -0.72
N PHE A 70 -28.20 32.92 0.36
CA PHE A 70 -26.90 32.60 0.97
C PHE A 70 -25.90 32.01 -0.02
N PHE A 71 -26.33 31.10 -0.90
CA PHE A 71 -25.46 30.47 -1.91
C PHE A 71 -24.90 31.47 -2.93
N THR A 72 -25.48 32.67 -3.01
CA THR A 72 -25.05 33.76 -3.89
C THR A 72 -24.39 34.93 -3.15
N LYS A 73 -24.47 34.99 -1.81
CA LYS A 73 -23.95 36.07 -0.95
C LYS A 73 -23.41 35.51 0.38
N PRO A 74 -22.08 35.33 0.53
CA PRO A 74 -21.49 34.65 1.69
C PRO A 74 -21.33 35.59 2.92
N SER A 75 -22.36 36.34 3.29
CA SER A 75 -22.37 37.19 4.48
C SER A 75 -23.08 36.58 5.69
N VAL A 76 -23.71 35.40 5.53
CA VAL A 76 -24.46 34.69 6.57
C VAL A 76 -23.60 33.56 7.16
N SER A 77 -23.72 33.29 8.46
CA SER A 77 -22.98 32.20 9.10
C SER A 77 -23.71 30.87 9.00
N TYR A 78 -22.98 29.76 9.08
CA TYR A 78 -23.58 28.42 9.17
C TYR A 78 -24.43 28.24 10.45
N ASP A 79 -24.15 28.99 11.52
CA ASP A 79 -24.94 28.97 12.75
C ASP A 79 -26.34 29.56 12.51
N SER A 80 -26.45 30.66 11.76
CA SER A 80 -27.75 31.24 11.39
C SER A 80 -28.55 30.34 10.45
N VAL A 81 -27.86 29.59 9.57
CA VAL A 81 -28.49 28.55 8.74
C VAL A 81 -29.03 27.41 9.59
N ALA A 82 -28.24 26.91 10.54
CA ALA A 82 -28.64 25.83 11.44
C ALA A 82 -29.82 26.25 12.33
N GLU A 83 -29.78 27.45 12.91
CA GLU A 83 -30.86 28.00 13.74
C GLU A 83 -32.16 28.18 12.95
N PHE A 84 -32.08 28.64 11.70
CA PHE A 84 -33.23 28.72 10.81
C PHE A 84 -33.85 27.33 10.57
N LEU A 85 -33.04 26.37 10.12
CA LEU A 85 -33.51 25.01 9.85
C LEU A 85 -34.14 24.36 11.10
N ALA A 86 -33.56 24.59 12.28
CA ALA A 86 -34.09 24.11 13.55
C ALA A 86 -35.47 24.67 13.90
N ASN A 87 -35.84 25.84 13.39
CA ASN A 87 -37.14 26.48 13.63
C ASN A 87 -38.20 26.14 12.56
N GLU A 88 -37.81 25.63 11.40
CA GLU A 88 -38.75 25.23 10.34
C GLU A 88 -39.51 23.95 10.71
N SER A 89 -40.69 23.70 10.13
CA SER A 89 -41.38 22.40 10.26
C SER A 89 -40.81 21.34 9.32
N GLN A 90 -41.13 20.06 9.55
CA GLN A 90 -40.65 18.97 8.69
C GLN A 90 -41.12 19.11 7.23
N GLU A 91 -42.34 19.59 6.99
CA GLU A 91 -42.86 19.87 5.65
C GLU A 91 -42.06 21.00 4.98
N GLN A 92 -41.71 22.04 5.74
CA GLN A 92 -40.90 23.15 5.24
C GLN A 92 -39.47 22.70 4.92
N LEU A 93 -38.86 21.85 5.75
CA LEU A 93 -37.53 21.28 5.48
C LEU A 93 -37.53 20.41 4.21
N LEU A 94 -38.56 19.61 3.97
CA LEU A 94 -38.69 18.84 2.73
C LEU A 94 -38.88 19.74 1.50
N ALA A 95 -39.60 20.87 1.64
CA ALA A 95 -39.70 21.87 0.58
C ALA A 95 -38.35 22.56 0.29
N VAL A 96 -37.51 22.75 1.31
CA VAL A 96 -36.13 23.21 1.14
C VAL A 96 -35.31 22.16 0.37
N VAL A 97 -35.44 20.87 0.69
CA VAL A 97 -34.78 19.79 -0.08
C VAL A 97 -35.17 19.84 -1.55
N ASP A 98 -36.47 19.96 -1.86
CA ASP A 98 -36.99 19.99 -3.23
C ASP A 98 -36.34 21.09 -4.07
N ARG A 99 -36.13 22.27 -3.49
CA ARG A 99 -35.47 23.40 -4.16
C ARG A 99 -33.95 23.24 -4.23
N PHE A 100 -33.36 22.58 -3.24
CA PHE A 100 -31.91 22.51 -3.09
C PHE A 100 -31.27 21.44 -3.99
N VAL A 101 -31.96 20.33 -4.27
CA VAL A 101 -31.44 19.24 -5.12
C VAL A 101 -31.09 19.70 -6.54
N ASP A 102 -31.75 20.75 -7.05
CA ASP A 102 -31.57 21.28 -8.39
C ASP A 102 -30.47 22.37 -8.49
N LEU A 103 -29.78 22.71 -7.40
CA LEU A 103 -28.76 23.77 -7.38
C LEU A 103 -27.37 23.27 -7.81
N GLU A 104 -26.61 24.17 -8.43
CA GLU A 104 -25.21 23.93 -8.79
C GLU A 104 -24.36 23.76 -7.53
N ARG A 105 -23.58 22.67 -7.46
CA ARG A 105 -22.83 22.31 -6.24
C ARG A 105 -21.54 23.10 -6.10
N ASP A 106 -21.30 23.57 -4.88
CA ASP A 106 -20.06 24.20 -4.42
C ASP A 106 -19.69 23.73 -3.00
N LYS A 107 -18.69 24.34 -2.36
CA LYS A 107 -18.34 23.98 -0.98
C LYS A 107 -19.44 24.31 0.03
N ASN A 108 -20.22 25.35 -0.20
CA ASN A 108 -21.31 25.76 0.69
C ASN A 108 -22.51 24.82 0.58
N SER A 109 -22.77 24.30 -0.63
CA SER A 109 -23.82 23.31 -0.88
C SER A 109 -23.56 22.02 -0.08
N ILE A 110 -22.30 21.54 0.00
CA ILE A 110 -21.96 20.34 0.77
C ILE A 110 -22.20 20.53 2.28
N VAL A 111 -21.88 21.71 2.83
CA VAL A 111 -22.11 21.98 4.25
C VAL A 111 -23.61 22.11 4.53
N PHE A 112 -24.34 22.76 3.63
CA PHE A 112 -25.80 22.87 3.73
C PHE A 112 -26.51 21.52 3.62
N GLU A 113 -26.09 20.64 2.69
CA GLU A 113 -26.56 19.25 2.58
C GLU A 113 -26.55 18.56 3.96
N ARG A 114 -25.44 18.72 4.69
CA ARG A 114 -25.25 18.10 6.02
C ARG A 114 -26.14 18.73 7.09
N LEU A 115 -26.25 20.06 7.13
CA LEU A 115 -27.11 20.76 8.10
C LEU A 115 -28.58 20.40 7.89
N LEU A 116 -29.04 20.42 6.64
CA LEU A 116 -30.42 20.10 6.27
C LEU A 116 -30.77 18.64 6.58
N VAL A 117 -29.92 17.70 6.17
CA VAL A 117 -30.15 16.26 6.43
C VAL A 117 -30.01 15.93 7.91
N GLY A 118 -29.06 16.56 8.60
CA GLY A 118 -28.91 16.41 10.05
C GLY A 118 -30.18 16.84 10.79
N GLU A 119 -30.68 18.04 10.49
CA GLU A 119 -31.91 18.54 11.11
C GLU A 119 -33.13 17.66 10.80
N LEU A 120 -33.28 17.21 9.54
CA LEU A 120 -34.31 16.24 9.18
C LEU A 120 -34.18 14.93 9.98
N ALA A 121 -32.95 14.45 10.21
CA ALA A 121 -32.70 13.21 10.93
C ALA A 121 -33.06 13.30 12.41
N THR A 122 -32.92 14.46 13.05
CA THR A 122 -33.35 14.66 14.46
C THR A 122 -34.87 14.51 14.66
N ARG A 123 -35.66 14.59 13.58
CA ARG A 123 -37.13 14.58 13.61
C ARG A 123 -37.73 13.34 12.97
N SER A 124 -37.28 13.03 11.75
CA SER A 124 -37.70 11.88 10.95
C SER A 124 -36.50 11.28 10.22
N PRO A 125 -35.76 10.37 10.88
CA PRO A 125 -34.65 9.66 10.25
C PRO A 125 -35.02 8.94 8.94
N ARG A 126 -36.27 8.47 8.82
CA ARG A 126 -36.77 7.81 7.60
C ARG A 126 -36.82 8.77 6.41
N ASP A 127 -37.35 9.97 6.62
CA ASP A 127 -37.45 10.97 5.57
C ASP A 127 -36.10 11.61 5.26
N ALA A 128 -35.25 11.74 6.28
CA ALA A 128 -33.86 12.12 6.11
C ALA A 128 -33.11 11.10 5.23
N LEU A 129 -33.27 9.80 5.49
CA LEU A 129 -32.66 8.75 4.68
C LEU A 129 -33.19 8.75 3.23
N ALA A 130 -34.50 8.93 3.05
CA ALA A 130 -35.09 9.06 1.71
C ALA A 130 -34.52 10.27 0.95
N THR A 131 -34.25 11.35 1.67
CA THR A 131 -33.62 12.56 1.15
C THR A 131 -32.18 12.33 0.70
N VAL A 132 -31.39 11.50 1.41
CA VAL A 132 -30.01 11.17 1.02
C VAL A 132 -29.93 10.66 -0.42
N TRP A 133 -30.89 9.83 -0.84
CA TRP A 133 -30.89 9.23 -2.19
C TRP A 133 -31.21 10.22 -3.31
N ARG A 134 -31.66 11.43 -2.95
CA ARG A 134 -31.89 12.53 -3.90
C ARG A 134 -30.62 13.33 -4.16
N PHE A 135 -29.59 13.16 -3.33
CA PHE A 135 -28.29 13.80 -3.51
C PHE A 135 -27.33 12.93 -4.34
N PRO A 136 -26.28 13.55 -4.92
CA PRO A 136 -25.22 12.82 -5.61
C PRO A 136 -24.55 11.74 -4.75
N GLN A 137 -24.08 10.68 -5.41
CA GLN A 137 -23.62 9.45 -4.76
C GLN A 137 -22.36 9.65 -3.87
N ASP A 138 -21.53 10.64 -4.19
CA ASP A 138 -20.36 11.04 -3.42
C ASP A 138 -20.72 11.63 -2.04
N SER A 139 -21.93 12.18 -1.86
CA SER A 139 -22.41 12.67 -0.57
C SER A 139 -22.96 11.55 0.33
N TRP A 140 -23.34 10.39 -0.22
CA TRP A 140 -24.10 9.35 0.49
C TRP A 140 -23.39 8.86 1.74
N ASN A 141 -22.08 8.58 1.67
CA ASN A 141 -21.33 8.03 2.80
C ASN A 141 -21.42 8.93 4.04
N SER A 142 -21.21 10.24 3.85
CA SER A 142 -21.26 11.21 4.95
C SER A 142 -22.67 11.35 5.49
N LEU A 143 -23.67 11.49 4.61
CA LEU A 143 -25.05 11.74 5.02
C LEU A 143 -25.69 10.52 5.70
N VAL A 144 -25.42 9.31 5.21
CA VAL A 144 -25.86 8.06 5.86
C VAL A 144 -25.33 7.98 7.28
N SER A 145 -24.04 8.27 7.52
CA SER A 145 -23.51 8.26 8.89
C SER A 145 -24.22 9.25 9.82
N PHE A 146 -24.51 10.48 9.37
CA PHE A 146 -25.28 11.44 10.17
C PHE A 146 -26.69 10.94 10.50
N VAL A 147 -27.43 10.49 9.47
CA VAL A 147 -28.82 10.02 9.66
C VAL A 147 -28.88 8.87 10.66
N PHE A 148 -27.99 7.89 10.54
CA PHE A 148 -28.02 6.71 11.41
C PHE A 148 -27.49 6.97 12.82
N GLY A 149 -26.62 7.97 13.01
CA GLY A 149 -26.25 8.46 14.34
C GLY A 149 -27.47 9.04 15.08
N GLU A 150 -28.17 9.99 14.45
CA GLU A 150 -29.39 10.60 15.03
C GLU A 150 -30.52 9.58 15.20
N TRP A 151 -30.68 8.66 14.24
CA TRP A 151 -31.67 7.59 14.35
C TRP A 151 -31.40 6.71 15.57
N ALA A 152 -30.15 6.37 15.86
CA ALA A 152 -29.80 5.57 17.02
C ALA A 152 -30.17 6.25 18.34
N VAL A 153 -30.05 7.59 18.42
CA VAL A 153 -30.44 8.38 19.60
C VAL A 153 -31.96 8.32 19.82
N LEU A 154 -32.74 8.37 18.73
CA LEU A 154 -34.21 8.38 18.78
C LEU A 154 -34.79 6.98 18.99
N ASP A 155 -34.36 6.03 18.18
CA ASP A 155 -34.87 4.65 18.13
C ASP A 155 -33.81 3.71 17.55
N LEU A 156 -33.05 3.10 18.46
CA LEU A 156 -31.98 2.15 18.13
C LEU A 156 -32.48 0.96 17.31
N GLU A 157 -33.65 0.41 17.65
CA GLU A 157 -34.22 -0.76 16.99
C GLU A 157 -34.52 -0.45 15.53
N ALA A 158 -35.23 0.66 15.31
CA ALA A 158 -35.55 1.11 13.97
C ALA A 158 -34.29 1.47 13.16
N ALA A 159 -33.23 1.97 13.80
CA ALA A 159 -31.97 2.27 13.15
C ALA A 159 -31.27 0.98 12.65
N PHE A 160 -31.17 -0.07 13.46
CA PHE A 160 -30.59 -1.34 13.02
C PHE A 160 -31.41 -2.02 11.91
N ASP A 161 -32.75 -2.01 12.03
CA ASP A 161 -33.66 -2.54 11.01
C ASP A 161 -33.54 -1.80 9.67
N ALA A 162 -33.33 -0.48 9.71
CA ALA A 162 -33.10 0.33 8.52
C ALA A 162 -31.71 0.06 7.92
N ALA A 163 -30.67 -0.11 8.74
CA ALA A 163 -29.31 -0.41 8.28
C ALA A 163 -29.28 -1.76 7.54
N ALA A 164 -30.07 -2.75 7.97
CA ALA A 164 -30.20 -4.05 7.33
C ALA A 164 -30.56 -3.99 5.83
N LYS A 165 -31.29 -2.95 5.44
CA LYS A 165 -31.80 -2.76 4.07
C LYS A 165 -30.77 -2.11 3.13
N LEU A 166 -29.67 -1.60 3.67
CA LEU A 166 -28.61 -0.97 2.88
C LEU A 166 -27.69 -2.01 2.21
N ASN A 167 -27.04 -1.60 1.12
CA ASN A 167 -25.91 -2.33 0.55
C ASN A 167 -24.76 -2.45 1.57
N TRP A 168 -23.84 -3.38 1.34
CA TRP A 168 -22.79 -3.70 2.30
C TRP A 168 -21.97 -2.49 2.76
N SER A 169 -21.60 -1.58 1.85
CA SER A 169 -20.72 -0.45 2.16
C SER A 169 -21.42 0.56 3.06
N LEU A 170 -22.64 0.96 2.68
CA LEU A 170 -23.43 1.92 3.46
C LEU A 170 -23.92 1.32 4.78
N ARG A 171 -24.20 0.00 4.81
CA ARG A 171 -24.56 -0.71 6.04
C ARG A 171 -23.47 -0.64 7.10
N LYS A 172 -22.20 -0.80 6.70
CA LYS A 172 -21.07 -0.67 7.62
C LYS A 172 -20.97 0.72 8.22
N LEU A 173 -21.12 1.76 7.40
CA LEU A 173 -21.09 3.16 7.84
C LEU A 173 -22.24 3.50 8.78
N ALA A 174 -23.45 3.02 8.46
CA ALA A 174 -24.62 3.17 9.31
C ALA A 174 -24.41 2.50 10.67
N VAL A 175 -23.95 1.25 10.68
CA VAL A 175 -23.67 0.54 11.94
C VAL A 175 -22.54 1.19 12.73
N ASP A 176 -21.48 1.69 12.09
CA ASP A 176 -20.42 2.40 12.80
C ASP A 176 -20.93 3.70 13.46
N ALA A 177 -21.84 4.42 12.80
CA ALA A 177 -22.47 5.62 13.35
C ALA A 177 -23.42 5.29 14.52
N ILE A 178 -24.25 4.25 14.40
CA ILE A 178 -25.10 3.76 15.51
C ILE A 178 -24.23 3.42 16.73
N LEU A 179 -23.10 2.77 16.48
CA LEU A 179 -22.14 2.42 17.51
C LEU A 179 -21.32 3.61 18.00
N ALA A 180 -21.45 4.84 17.52
CA ALA A 180 -20.78 5.99 18.13
C ALA A 180 -21.52 6.46 19.40
N GLU A 181 -22.84 6.25 19.45
CA GLU A 181 -23.76 6.71 20.50
C GLU A 181 -23.82 5.73 21.70
N ARG A 182 -22.66 5.27 22.19
CA ARG A 182 -22.51 4.07 23.05
C ARG A 182 -22.94 4.19 24.50
N GLU A 183 -23.21 5.38 25.04
CA GLU A 183 -23.38 5.54 26.50
C GLU A 183 -24.59 4.78 27.09
N LYS A 184 -25.48 4.20 26.26
CA LYS A 184 -26.75 3.59 26.71
C LYS A 184 -26.97 2.12 26.33
N LEU A 185 -26.00 1.43 25.72
CA LEU A 185 -26.24 0.11 25.11
C LEU A 185 -25.50 -1.04 25.81
N ASP A 186 -26.21 -2.15 26.03
CA ASP A 186 -25.59 -3.40 26.48
C ASP A 186 -24.79 -4.04 25.32
N GLU A 187 -23.55 -4.45 25.60
CA GLU A 187 -22.63 -5.03 24.63
C GLU A 187 -23.22 -6.32 24.02
N SER A 188 -23.95 -7.10 24.81
CA SER A 188 -24.56 -8.34 24.37
C SER A 188 -25.66 -8.13 23.33
N GLU A 189 -26.44 -7.05 23.50
CA GLU A 189 -27.53 -6.66 22.60
C GLU A 189 -26.98 -6.16 21.25
N ILE A 190 -25.93 -5.34 21.29
CA ILE A 190 -25.23 -4.86 20.10
C ILE A 190 -24.68 -6.04 19.28
N LEU A 191 -24.01 -7.01 19.93
CA LEU A 191 -23.42 -8.15 19.24
C LEU A 191 -24.48 -9.07 18.63
N TYR A 192 -25.61 -9.25 19.32
CA TYR A 192 -26.75 -9.98 18.78
C TYR A 192 -27.29 -9.31 17.50
N LYS A 193 -27.52 -8.00 17.53
CA LYS A 193 -27.98 -7.25 16.33
C LYS A 193 -26.94 -7.25 15.21
N ALA A 194 -25.65 -7.12 15.53
CA ALA A 194 -24.59 -7.22 14.53
C ALA A 194 -24.57 -8.59 13.83
N SER A 195 -24.96 -9.67 14.53
CA SER A 195 -25.03 -11.01 13.96
C SER A 195 -26.14 -11.17 12.93
N THR A 196 -27.30 -10.55 13.14
CA THR A 196 -28.40 -10.58 12.16
C THR A 196 -28.07 -9.81 10.88
N LEU A 197 -27.09 -8.90 10.95
CA LEU A 197 -26.64 -8.06 9.84
C LEU A 197 -25.42 -8.62 9.08
N ASN A 198 -24.89 -9.78 9.48
CA ASN A 198 -23.61 -10.32 9.02
C ASN A 198 -22.42 -9.37 9.27
N LEU A 199 -22.45 -8.64 10.39
CA LEU A 199 -21.43 -7.66 10.78
C LEU A 199 -20.76 -7.96 12.13
N SER A 200 -21.02 -9.12 12.75
CA SER A 200 -20.45 -9.49 14.06
C SER A 200 -18.95 -9.23 14.16
N SER A 201 -18.15 -9.70 13.20
CA SER A 201 -16.70 -9.50 13.23
C SER A 201 -16.30 -8.02 13.20
N PHE A 202 -16.97 -7.21 12.36
CA PHE A 202 -16.71 -5.77 12.28
C PHE A 202 -17.04 -5.05 13.60
N VAL A 203 -18.20 -5.36 14.18
CA VAL A 203 -18.69 -4.73 15.41
C VAL A 203 -17.87 -5.17 16.63
N SER A 204 -17.54 -6.45 16.75
CA SER A 204 -16.67 -6.97 17.82
C SER A 204 -15.31 -6.28 17.83
N LYS A 205 -14.65 -6.16 16.66
CA LYS A 205 -13.36 -5.47 16.55
C LYS A 205 -13.45 -4.00 16.98
N ARG A 206 -14.56 -3.34 16.65
CA ARG A 206 -14.81 -1.94 17.00
C ARG A 206 -15.02 -1.75 18.51
N LEU A 207 -15.78 -2.64 19.15
CA LEU A 207 -15.99 -2.67 20.60
C LEU A 207 -14.67 -2.89 21.34
N ALA A 208 -13.91 -3.89 20.93
CA ALA A 208 -12.60 -4.20 21.49
C ALA A 208 -11.62 -3.04 21.39
N LYS A 209 -11.55 -2.36 20.23
CA LYS A 209 -10.76 -1.14 20.07
C LYS A 209 -11.14 -0.05 21.08
N THR A 210 -12.44 0.21 21.22
CA THR A 210 -12.95 1.26 22.11
C THR A 210 -12.63 0.93 23.57
N LYS A 211 -12.83 -0.33 23.96
CA LYS A 211 -12.50 -0.85 25.29
C LYS A 211 -11.01 -0.76 25.58
N ALA A 212 -10.16 -1.18 24.64
CA ALA A 212 -8.71 -1.07 24.77
C ALA A 212 -8.25 0.39 24.96
N LEU A 213 -8.81 1.33 24.20
CA LEU A 213 -8.53 2.76 24.36
C LEU A 213 -8.99 3.31 25.72
N SER A 214 -10.10 2.82 26.26
CA SER A 214 -10.55 3.17 27.63
C SER A 214 -9.64 2.61 28.73
N LEU A 215 -8.84 1.58 28.41
CA LEU A 215 -7.91 0.89 29.30
C LEU A 215 -6.46 1.36 29.07
N ALA A 216 -6.25 2.58 28.58
CA ALA A 216 -4.91 3.10 28.27
C ALA A 216 -3.94 3.06 29.48
N ASP A 217 -4.44 3.26 30.70
CA ASP A 217 -3.65 3.16 31.94
C ASP A 217 -3.47 1.71 32.46
N HIS A 218 -3.98 0.72 31.71
CA HIS A 218 -3.97 -0.70 32.06
C HIS A 218 -3.63 -1.57 30.82
N PRO A 219 -2.40 -1.48 30.29
CA PRO A 219 -2.05 -1.99 28.97
C PRO A 219 -2.21 -3.51 28.83
N LYS A 220 -1.99 -4.30 29.90
CA LYS A 220 -2.31 -5.74 29.91
C LYS A 220 -3.80 -6.04 29.69
N GLN A 221 -4.69 -5.24 30.28
CA GLN A 221 -6.13 -5.42 30.11
C GLN A 221 -6.57 -4.97 28.71
N ALA A 222 -5.98 -3.87 28.22
CA ALA A 222 -6.18 -3.42 26.83
C ALA A 222 -5.76 -4.51 25.83
N TRP A 223 -4.58 -5.10 26.01
CA TRP A 223 -4.07 -6.22 25.21
C TRP A 223 -5.01 -7.42 25.23
N ALA A 224 -5.47 -7.85 26.40
CA ALA A 224 -6.39 -8.96 26.54
C ALA A 224 -7.71 -8.70 25.77
N SER A 225 -8.22 -7.48 25.77
CA SER A 225 -9.40 -7.12 24.96
C SER A 225 -9.08 -7.24 23.46
N LEU A 226 -7.96 -6.69 22.99
CA LEU A 226 -7.61 -6.75 21.57
C LEU A 226 -7.43 -8.19 21.07
N ILE A 227 -6.72 -9.02 21.82
CA ILE A 227 -6.41 -10.39 21.40
C ILE A 227 -7.63 -11.32 21.48
N ASN A 228 -8.43 -11.26 22.55
CA ASN A 228 -9.56 -12.16 22.75
C ASN A 228 -10.73 -11.84 21.81
N ASP A 229 -10.91 -10.56 21.47
CA ASP A 229 -12.03 -10.10 20.63
C ASP A 229 -11.67 -10.10 19.12
N GLY A 230 -10.52 -10.65 18.75
CA GLY A 230 -10.10 -10.84 17.35
C GLY A 230 -9.55 -9.57 16.67
N VAL A 231 -9.08 -8.59 17.43
CA VAL A 231 -8.33 -7.42 16.93
C VAL A 231 -6.84 -7.75 16.92
N ASN A 232 -6.45 -8.53 15.93
CA ASN A 232 -5.09 -9.08 15.78
C ASN A 232 -4.61 -9.05 14.32
N ASP A 233 -5.26 -8.21 13.51
CA ASP A 233 -5.00 -8.04 12.08
C ASP A 233 -4.21 -6.76 11.78
N ARG A 234 -3.85 -6.59 10.50
CA ARG A 234 -3.07 -5.43 10.06
C ARG A 234 -3.81 -4.11 10.18
N ASP A 235 -5.13 -4.11 10.15
CA ASP A 235 -5.94 -2.87 10.16
C ASP A 235 -5.82 -2.10 11.48
N GLN A 236 -5.43 -2.77 12.57
CA GLN A 236 -5.25 -2.17 13.91
C GLN A 236 -3.83 -2.32 14.45
N ILE A 237 -2.86 -2.55 13.56
CA ILE A 237 -1.47 -2.82 13.96
C ILE A 237 -0.85 -1.69 14.79
N ASP A 238 -1.17 -0.43 14.48
CA ASP A 238 -0.66 0.73 15.22
C ASP A 238 -1.11 0.73 16.68
N LEU A 239 -2.37 0.38 16.93
CA LEU A 239 -2.90 0.28 18.29
C LEU A 239 -2.28 -0.91 19.04
N LEU A 240 -2.14 -2.06 18.38
CA LEU A 240 -1.49 -3.23 18.96
C LEU A 240 -0.02 -2.93 19.30
N VAL A 241 0.70 -2.24 18.42
CA VAL A 241 2.08 -1.78 18.64
C VAL A 241 2.15 -0.83 19.82
N GLN A 242 1.25 0.15 19.90
CA GLN A 242 1.21 1.09 21.01
C GLN A 242 0.97 0.37 22.35
N VAL A 243 -0.06 -0.47 22.42
CA VAL A 243 -0.36 -1.24 23.64
C VAL A 243 0.79 -2.17 24.00
N ALA A 244 1.43 -2.82 23.03
CA ALA A 244 2.59 -3.67 23.29
C ALA A 244 3.80 -2.88 23.83
N LYS A 245 4.04 -1.66 23.34
CA LYS A 245 5.07 -0.78 23.89
C LYS A 245 4.76 -0.37 25.32
N ASP A 246 3.51 -0.01 25.61
CA ASP A 246 3.07 0.37 26.95
C ASP A 246 3.17 -0.81 27.93
N MET A 247 2.76 -2.01 27.50
CA MET A 247 2.99 -3.24 28.26
C MET A 247 4.47 -3.48 28.53
N TYR A 248 5.34 -3.25 27.53
CA TYR A 248 6.77 -3.45 27.68
C TYR A 248 7.38 -2.47 28.68
N LEU A 249 6.90 -1.23 28.74
CA LEU A 249 7.34 -0.26 29.75
C LEU A 249 6.97 -0.69 31.18
N GLU A 250 5.84 -1.38 31.36
CA GLU A 250 5.40 -1.86 32.68
C GLU A 250 6.01 -3.21 33.08
N ASP A 251 5.99 -4.19 32.17
CA ASP A 251 6.30 -5.60 32.45
C ASP A 251 7.65 -6.06 31.87
N GLY A 252 8.29 -5.21 31.07
CA GLY A 252 9.51 -5.55 30.35
C GLY A 252 9.32 -6.78 29.47
N LEU A 253 10.18 -7.76 29.68
CA LEU A 253 10.23 -8.95 28.83
C LEU A 253 9.01 -9.88 28.94
N GLY A 254 8.18 -9.72 29.98
CA GLY A 254 6.91 -10.47 30.09
C GLY A 254 5.99 -10.24 28.90
N THR A 255 6.05 -9.07 28.27
CA THR A 255 5.27 -8.73 27.07
C THR A 255 5.56 -9.64 25.89
N LEU A 256 6.81 -10.10 25.72
CA LEU A 256 7.16 -11.01 24.63
C LEU A 256 6.52 -12.38 24.82
N GLU A 257 6.42 -12.86 26.06
CA GLU A 257 5.71 -14.12 26.34
C GLU A 257 4.23 -14.01 25.98
N GLU A 258 3.58 -12.89 26.29
CA GLU A 258 2.18 -12.61 25.92
C GLU A 258 1.99 -12.59 24.40
N ILE A 259 2.89 -11.92 23.67
CA ILE A 259 2.87 -11.88 22.20
C ILE A 259 3.03 -13.29 21.61
N TYR A 260 3.96 -14.10 22.12
CA TYR A 260 4.16 -15.46 21.62
C TYR A 260 3.01 -16.42 21.96
N ARG A 261 2.31 -16.19 23.08
CA ARG A 261 1.14 -16.99 23.48
C ARG A 261 -0.14 -16.60 22.74
N ALA A 262 -0.18 -15.43 22.11
CA ALA A 262 -1.33 -14.98 21.32
C ALA A 262 -1.38 -15.70 19.96
N TYR A 263 -1.85 -16.96 19.97
CA TYR A 263 -1.96 -17.84 18.78
C TYR A 263 -2.80 -17.26 17.63
N SER A 264 -3.61 -16.24 17.91
CA SER A 264 -4.46 -15.58 16.95
C SER A 264 -3.74 -14.51 16.12
N LEU A 265 -2.54 -14.08 16.52
CA LEU A 265 -1.72 -13.14 15.75
C LEU A 265 -1.15 -13.81 14.51
N ASP A 266 -1.36 -13.18 13.35
CA ASP A 266 -0.57 -13.52 12.16
C ASP A 266 0.91 -13.19 12.40
N PHE A 267 1.79 -13.94 11.74
CA PHE A 267 3.23 -13.75 11.80
C PHE A 267 3.63 -12.33 11.39
N SER A 268 2.93 -11.72 10.43
CA SER A 268 3.23 -10.35 10.02
C SER A 268 2.93 -9.31 11.10
N VAL A 269 1.89 -9.51 11.92
CA VAL A 269 1.58 -8.64 13.07
C VAL A 269 2.58 -8.89 14.19
N MET A 270 2.84 -10.17 14.51
CA MET A 270 3.84 -10.56 15.51
C MET A 270 5.22 -9.94 15.23
N LYS A 271 5.65 -9.94 13.96
CA LYS A 271 6.87 -9.27 13.52
C LYS A 271 6.92 -7.81 13.95
N GLU A 272 5.90 -7.03 13.58
CA GLU A 272 5.91 -5.58 13.80
C GLU A 272 5.89 -5.26 15.30
N LEU A 273 5.17 -6.06 16.11
CA LEU A 273 5.18 -5.94 17.57
C LEU A 273 6.57 -6.22 18.17
N ILE A 274 7.21 -7.31 17.75
CA ILE A 274 8.55 -7.66 18.24
C ILE A 274 9.57 -6.60 17.80
N SER A 275 9.47 -6.08 16.56
CA SER A 275 10.33 -5.02 16.07
C SER A 275 10.17 -3.74 16.88
N ALA A 276 8.92 -3.33 17.16
CA ALA A 276 8.62 -2.16 17.97
C ALA A 276 9.17 -2.25 19.40
N ILE A 277 9.21 -3.44 19.98
CA ILE A 277 9.82 -3.68 21.29
C ILE A 277 11.36 -3.75 21.19
N ALA A 278 11.89 -4.35 20.13
CA ALA A 278 13.33 -4.46 19.89
C ALA A 278 14.02 -3.10 19.80
N VAL A 279 13.33 -2.06 19.33
CA VAL A 279 13.86 -0.68 19.34
C VAL A 279 14.20 -0.20 20.76
N GLN A 280 13.52 -0.68 21.81
CA GLN A 280 13.74 -0.24 23.19
C GLN A 280 14.91 -0.97 23.87
N ASP A 281 15.05 -2.29 23.65
CA ASP A 281 16.13 -3.10 24.26
C ASP A 281 16.44 -4.33 23.38
N PRO A 282 17.18 -4.15 22.27
CA PRO A 282 17.43 -5.24 21.32
C PRO A 282 18.27 -6.37 21.95
N ALA A 283 19.12 -6.05 22.92
CA ALA A 283 19.96 -7.01 23.64
C ALA A 283 19.14 -7.99 24.50
N LYS A 284 18.09 -7.51 25.19
CA LYS A 284 17.20 -8.40 25.94
C LYS A 284 16.23 -9.15 25.02
N VAL A 285 15.67 -8.48 24.02
CA VAL A 285 14.70 -9.08 23.09
C VAL A 285 15.34 -10.24 22.31
N SER A 286 16.58 -10.07 21.84
CA SER A 286 17.30 -11.12 21.10
C SER A 286 17.47 -12.41 21.92
N LYS A 287 17.76 -12.31 23.22
CA LYS A 287 17.89 -13.48 24.12
C LYS A 287 16.60 -14.30 24.17
N ILE A 288 15.45 -13.63 24.21
CA ILE A 288 14.15 -14.30 24.24
C ILE A 288 13.84 -14.92 22.89
N VAL A 289 13.99 -14.17 21.79
CA VAL A 289 13.75 -14.68 20.44
C VAL A 289 14.58 -15.95 20.17
N LEU A 290 15.84 -15.98 20.61
CA LEU A 290 16.74 -17.13 20.46
C LEU A 290 16.33 -18.35 21.31
N GLN A 291 15.56 -18.16 22.38
CA GLN A 291 15.09 -19.23 23.27
C GLN A 291 13.67 -19.71 22.95
N THR A 292 12.87 -18.88 22.26
CA THR A 292 11.49 -19.23 21.92
C THR A 292 11.42 -20.07 20.64
N PRO A 293 10.86 -21.30 20.68
CA PRO A 293 10.71 -22.16 19.52
C PRO A 293 9.50 -21.74 18.66
N VAL A 294 9.64 -20.64 17.93
CA VAL A 294 8.61 -20.16 16.99
C VAL A 294 8.93 -20.53 15.53
N LYS A 295 7.87 -20.70 14.73
CA LYS A 295 8.01 -20.76 13.27
C LYS A 295 8.70 -19.46 12.82
N SER A 296 9.73 -19.59 11.98
CA SER A 296 10.53 -18.46 11.48
C SER A 296 11.41 -17.74 12.53
N GLN A 297 11.82 -18.43 13.60
CA GLN A 297 12.77 -17.91 14.61
C GLN A 297 14.02 -17.27 13.99
N GLU A 298 14.57 -17.87 12.93
CA GLU A 298 15.75 -17.37 12.22
C GLU A 298 15.55 -15.95 11.68
N TRP A 299 14.39 -15.70 11.08
CA TRP A 299 14.07 -14.39 10.52
C TRP A 299 13.77 -13.36 11.62
N LEU A 300 13.09 -13.76 12.70
CA LEU A 300 12.84 -12.87 13.84
C LEU A 300 14.15 -12.46 14.52
N ALA A 301 15.07 -13.41 14.69
CA ALA A 301 16.40 -13.12 15.22
C ALA A 301 17.13 -12.13 14.30
N ALA A 302 17.14 -12.40 12.99
CA ALA A 302 17.78 -11.50 12.02
C ALA A 302 17.20 -10.08 12.06
N MET A 303 15.88 -9.94 12.18
CA MET A 303 15.22 -8.64 12.31
C MET A 303 15.65 -7.92 13.61
N VAL A 304 15.62 -8.59 14.76
CA VAL A 304 16.03 -7.99 16.05
C VAL A 304 17.52 -7.61 16.05
N PHE A 305 18.39 -8.44 15.49
CA PHE A 305 19.81 -8.11 15.35
C PHE A 305 20.05 -6.96 14.36
N GLY A 306 19.23 -6.84 13.32
CA GLY A 306 19.24 -5.67 12.43
C GLY A 306 18.86 -4.39 13.18
N THR A 307 17.78 -4.42 13.96
CA THR A 307 17.38 -3.28 14.82
C THR A 307 18.46 -2.94 15.86
N TRP A 308 19.16 -3.95 16.40
CA TRP A 308 20.30 -3.70 17.27
C TRP A 308 21.42 -2.97 16.52
N ALA A 309 21.72 -3.40 15.30
CA ALA A 309 22.80 -2.82 14.50
C ALA A 309 22.56 -1.36 14.09
N GLU A 310 21.29 -0.92 14.02
CA GLU A 310 20.96 0.49 13.82
C GLU A 310 21.37 1.37 15.02
N GLN A 311 21.56 0.78 16.21
CA GLN A 311 21.94 1.49 17.44
C GLN A 311 23.40 1.26 17.83
N ASP A 312 23.85 0.01 17.77
CA ASP A 312 25.21 -0.40 18.12
C ASP A 312 25.59 -1.69 17.34
N PRO A 313 26.13 -1.53 16.12
CA PRO A 313 26.44 -2.66 15.25
C PRO A 313 27.59 -3.53 15.76
N GLU A 314 28.56 -2.97 16.49
CA GLU A 314 29.66 -3.73 17.08
C GLU A 314 29.16 -4.66 18.19
N GLN A 315 28.34 -4.14 19.12
CA GLN A 315 27.75 -4.98 20.17
C GLN A 315 26.79 -6.02 19.58
N ALA A 316 25.98 -5.65 18.59
CA ALA A 316 25.09 -6.58 17.89
C ALA A 316 25.89 -7.74 17.27
N LEU A 317 26.99 -7.43 16.56
CA LEU A 317 27.88 -8.42 15.96
C LEU A 317 28.52 -9.30 17.02
N GLN A 318 29.07 -8.72 18.08
CA GLN A 318 29.68 -9.46 19.19
C GLN A 318 28.68 -10.44 19.82
N ALA A 319 27.42 -10.04 19.99
CA ALA A 319 26.38 -10.85 20.59
C ALA A 319 26.05 -12.11 19.76
N THR A 320 26.27 -12.08 18.43
CA THR A 320 26.06 -13.26 17.57
C THR A 320 27.00 -14.43 17.88
N ASN A 321 28.14 -14.19 18.54
CA ASN A 321 29.06 -15.25 18.96
C ASN A 321 28.44 -16.25 19.94
N SER A 322 27.39 -15.84 20.64
CA SER A 322 26.65 -16.71 21.58
C SER A 322 25.61 -17.61 20.88
N ILE A 323 25.32 -17.38 19.60
CA ILE A 323 24.30 -18.13 18.85
C ILE A 323 24.86 -19.48 18.41
N ARG A 324 24.32 -20.56 18.99
CA ARG A 324 24.75 -21.94 18.70
C ARG A 324 24.33 -22.44 17.33
N LYS A 325 23.13 -22.07 16.86
CA LYS A 325 22.58 -22.54 15.58
C LYS A 325 23.18 -21.72 14.43
N SER A 326 23.95 -22.39 13.57
CA SER A 326 24.72 -21.73 12.50
C SER A 326 23.86 -20.95 11.51
N SER A 327 22.66 -21.44 11.16
CA SER A 327 21.76 -20.73 10.24
C SER A 327 21.30 -19.38 10.82
N ILE A 328 20.82 -19.39 12.07
CA ILE A 328 20.40 -18.18 12.78
C ILE A 328 21.56 -17.19 12.93
N ARG A 329 22.75 -17.70 13.27
CA ARG A 329 23.95 -16.86 13.39
C ARG A 329 24.27 -16.16 12.07
N ARG A 330 24.30 -16.91 10.97
CA ARG A 330 24.61 -16.38 9.64
C ARG A 330 23.59 -15.32 9.21
N THR A 331 22.30 -15.61 9.33
CA THR A 331 21.24 -14.68 8.92
C THR A 331 21.21 -13.43 9.80
N SER A 332 21.55 -13.55 11.09
CA SER A 332 21.70 -12.40 12.00
C SER A 332 22.90 -11.52 11.64
N ILE A 333 24.07 -12.12 11.38
CA ILE A 333 25.26 -11.38 10.94
C ILE A 333 24.99 -10.65 9.62
N ASN A 334 24.34 -11.32 8.65
CA ASN A 334 23.97 -10.69 7.38
C ASN A 334 23.05 -9.48 7.56
N SER A 335 22.08 -9.57 8.47
CA SER A 335 21.19 -8.46 8.80
C SER A 335 21.96 -7.29 9.42
N ILE A 336 22.85 -7.58 10.39
CA ILE A 336 23.72 -6.59 11.02
C ILE A 336 24.59 -5.88 9.99
N LEU A 337 25.28 -6.62 9.12
CA LEU A 337 26.18 -6.05 8.11
C LEU A 337 25.43 -5.21 7.07
N THR A 338 24.19 -5.58 6.76
CA THR A 338 23.33 -4.77 5.88
C THR A 338 23.03 -3.43 6.55
N LYS A 339 22.55 -3.44 7.80
CA LYS A 339 22.21 -2.23 8.56
C LYS A 339 23.42 -1.36 8.89
N TRP A 340 24.53 -1.97 9.28
CA TRP A 340 25.77 -1.27 9.56
C TRP A 340 26.34 -0.60 8.30
N SER A 341 26.25 -1.27 7.14
CA SER A 341 26.69 -0.65 5.89
C SER A 341 25.79 0.50 5.45
N GLU A 342 24.50 0.48 5.79
CA GLU A 342 23.54 1.55 5.50
C GLU A 342 23.86 2.82 6.31
N SER A 343 24.24 2.68 7.58
CA SER A 343 24.52 3.81 8.47
C SER A 343 25.98 4.27 8.43
N GLU A 344 26.94 3.35 8.42
CA GLU A 344 28.38 3.62 8.59
C GLU A 344 29.24 2.76 7.63
N PRO A 345 29.13 2.95 6.31
CA PRO A 345 29.84 2.12 5.34
C PRO A 345 31.38 2.14 5.49
N PHE A 346 31.97 3.28 5.89
CA PHE A 346 33.42 3.35 6.16
C PHE A 346 33.85 2.47 7.35
N ALA A 347 33.07 2.47 8.44
CA ALA A 347 33.36 1.65 9.61
C ALA A 347 33.34 0.15 9.26
N VAL A 348 32.38 -0.27 8.42
CA VAL A 348 32.33 -1.65 7.90
C VAL A 348 33.59 -2.00 7.10
N LEU A 349 34.07 -1.09 6.24
CA LEU A 349 35.29 -1.31 5.44
C LEU A 349 36.57 -1.39 6.30
N GLU A 350 36.63 -0.64 7.39
CA GLU A 350 37.71 -0.71 8.39
C GLU A 350 37.69 -2.04 9.14
N GLN A 351 36.50 -2.56 9.44
CA GLN A 351 36.30 -3.79 10.20
C GLN A 351 36.37 -5.09 9.37
N LEU A 352 36.59 -5.03 8.05
CA LEU A 352 36.60 -6.23 7.20
C LEU A 352 37.54 -7.34 7.72
N ASP A 353 38.69 -6.98 8.28
CA ASP A 353 39.67 -7.94 8.79
C ASP A 353 39.23 -8.63 10.10
N SER A 354 38.32 -8.01 10.85
CA SER A 354 37.75 -8.58 12.07
C SER A 354 36.55 -9.49 11.80
N LEU A 355 35.96 -9.40 10.60
CA LEU A 355 34.86 -10.26 10.17
C LEU A 355 35.34 -11.67 9.78
N PRO A 356 34.52 -12.72 10.00
CA PRO A 356 34.77 -14.03 9.43
C PRO A 356 34.78 -13.97 7.90
N ASP A 357 35.68 -14.74 7.27
CA ASP A 357 35.93 -14.70 5.82
C ASP A 357 34.66 -14.81 4.96
N GLU A 358 33.71 -15.65 5.37
CA GLU A 358 32.43 -15.88 4.69
C GLU A 358 31.53 -14.64 4.60
N PHE A 359 31.76 -13.60 5.41
CA PHE A 359 30.97 -12.36 5.43
C PHE A 359 31.71 -11.16 4.82
N ARG A 360 33.03 -11.22 4.67
CA ARG A 360 33.85 -10.08 4.22
C ARG A 360 33.42 -9.55 2.85
N GLN A 361 33.17 -10.47 1.91
CA GLN A 361 32.71 -10.11 0.57
C GLN A 361 31.38 -9.35 0.62
N GLN A 362 30.41 -9.85 1.37
CA GLN A 362 29.08 -9.24 1.47
C GLN A 362 29.15 -7.88 2.16
N ALA A 363 29.89 -7.78 3.26
CA ALA A 363 30.11 -6.53 3.99
C ALA A 363 30.72 -5.46 3.09
N ALA A 364 31.81 -5.80 2.39
CA ALA A 364 32.47 -4.88 1.46
C ALA A 364 31.56 -4.48 0.30
N ASN A 365 30.82 -5.43 -0.28
CA ASN A 365 29.87 -5.13 -1.35
C ASN A 365 28.77 -4.15 -0.90
N ASN A 366 28.18 -4.38 0.28
CA ASN A 366 27.15 -3.51 0.82
C ASN A 366 27.70 -2.11 1.11
N ALA A 367 28.86 -2.01 1.76
CA ALA A 367 29.48 -0.74 2.08
C ALA A 367 29.85 0.06 0.82
N ILE A 368 30.49 -0.57 -0.18
CA ILE A 368 30.83 0.11 -1.45
C ILE A 368 29.58 0.58 -2.19
N ARG A 369 28.52 -0.24 -2.25
CA ARG A 369 27.26 0.17 -2.89
C ARG A 369 26.61 1.36 -2.17
N ASN A 370 26.60 1.38 -0.84
CA ASN A 370 26.05 2.49 -0.07
C ASN A 370 26.91 3.76 -0.21
N LEU A 371 28.24 3.63 -0.27
CA LEU A 371 29.11 4.76 -0.62
C LEU A 371 28.79 5.30 -2.00
N ALA A 372 28.60 4.42 -2.98
CA ALA A 372 28.30 4.83 -4.36
C ALA A 372 26.97 5.57 -4.47
N GLN A 373 26.00 5.29 -3.60
CA GLN A 373 24.75 6.06 -3.50
C GLN A 373 24.94 7.47 -2.94
N ILE A 374 25.99 7.69 -2.16
CA ILE A 374 26.34 8.99 -1.59
C ILE A 374 27.23 9.77 -2.56
N ASP A 375 28.33 9.15 -3.00
CA ASP A 375 29.34 9.73 -3.89
C ASP A 375 30.15 8.60 -4.55
N ILE A 376 30.11 8.57 -5.88
CA ILE A 376 30.80 7.53 -6.66
C ILE A 376 32.32 7.64 -6.57
N ASP A 377 32.90 8.83 -6.48
CA ASP A 377 34.35 9.03 -6.43
C ASP A 377 34.92 8.45 -5.13
N ILE A 378 34.22 8.67 -4.02
CA ILE A 378 34.53 8.07 -2.72
C ILE A 378 34.45 6.54 -2.80
N ALA A 379 33.40 6.00 -3.42
CA ALA A 379 33.25 4.55 -3.57
C ALA A 379 34.40 3.95 -4.38
N LEU A 380 34.83 4.60 -5.46
CA LEU A 380 35.96 4.18 -6.29
C LEU A 380 37.29 4.25 -5.55
N GLU A 381 37.51 5.29 -4.75
CA GLU A 381 38.70 5.40 -3.88
C GLU A 381 38.77 4.20 -2.93
N GLN A 382 37.68 3.91 -2.21
CA GLN A 382 37.63 2.78 -1.27
C GLN A 382 37.73 1.42 -1.97
N LEU A 383 37.12 1.28 -3.15
CA LEU A 383 37.18 0.07 -3.96
C LEU A 383 38.62 -0.26 -4.37
N SER A 384 39.44 0.76 -4.68
CA SER A 384 40.85 0.58 -5.06
C SER A 384 41.72 -0.05 -3.95
N LEU A 385 41.28 0.04 -2.70
CA LEU A 385 41.95 -0.55 -1.53
C LEU A 385 41.53 -2.00 -1.27
N LEU A 386 40.39 -2.44 -1.81
CA LEU A 386 39.85 -3.77 -1.55
C LEU A 386 40.71 -4.94 -2.06
N PRO A 387 41.40 -4.88 -3.21
CA PRO A 387 42.26 -5.97 -3.65
C PRO A 387 43.33 -6.36 -2.62
N GLN A 388 43.83 -5.41 -1.82
CA GLN A 388 44.79 -5.69 -0.75
C GLN A 388 44.16 -6.45 0.42
N LYS A 389 42.88 -6.22 0.70
CA LYS A 389 42.12 -6.84 1.80
C LYS A 389 41.46 -8.17 1.41
N LEU A 390 40.97 -8.28 0.17
CA LEU A 390 40.08 -9.36 -0.29
C LEU A 390 40.58 -10.12 -1.52
N GLY A 391 41.70 -9.71 -2.13
CA GLY A 391 42.25 -10.34 -3.33
C GLY A 391 41.25 -10.33 -4.49
N ASN A 392 41.06 -11.49 -5.13
CA ASN A 392 40.21 -11.64 -6.33
C ASN A 392 38.72 -11.36 -6.08
N VAL A 393 38.27 -11.36 -4.82
CA VAL A 393 36.89 -11.02 -4.46
C VAL A 393 36.57 -9.56 -4.82
N ALA A 394 37.58 -8.68 -4.80
CA ALA A 394 37.41 -7.27 -5.15
C ALA A 394 36.87 -7.08 -6.59
N GLU A 395 37.30 -7.90 -7.56
CA GLU A 395 36.79 -7.85 -8.95
C GLU A 395 35.27 -8.06 -9.00
N THR A 396 34.72 -8.91 -8.13
CA THR A 396 33.27 -9.16 -8.09
C THR A 396 32.50 -7.92 -7.61
N ILE A 397 33.08 -7.16 -6.67
CA ILE A 397 32.49 -5.94 -6.14
C ILE A 397 32.61 -4.81 -7.17
N GLU A 398 33.74 -4.71 -7.88
CA GLU A 398 33.90 -3.78 -8.99
C GLU A 398 32.84 -3.99 -10.09
N ILE A 399 32.60 -5.25 -10.46
CA ILE A 399 31.55 -5.60 -11.42
C ILE A 399 30.16 -5.23 -10.86
N ALA A 400 29.90 -5.48 -9.57
CA ALA A 400 28.61 -5.16 -8.96
C ALA A 400 28.34 -3.65 -8.85
N LEU A 401 29.38 -2.83 -8.71
CA LEU A 401 29.28 -1.38 -8.63
C LEU A 401 28.68 -0.75 -9.88
N VAL A 402 28.97 -1.31 -11.07
CA VAL A 402 28.46 -0.82 -12.35
C VAL A 402 26.94 -0.66 -12.34
N GLU A 403 26.22 -1.63 -11.77
CA GLU A 403 24.76 -1.62 -11.73
C GLU A 403 24.22 -0.50 -10.84
N GLU A 404 24.95 -0.13 -9.79
CA GLU A 404 24.57 1.00 -8.93
C GLU A 404 24.89 2.34 -9.59
N TRP A 405 26.07 2.44 -10.23
CA TRP A 405 26.51 3.65 -10.90
C TRP A 405 25.62 4.01 -12.08
N VAL A 406 25.20 3.04 -12.89
CA VAL A 406 24.30 3.28 -14.04
C VAL A 406 22.97 3.93 -13.65
N LYS A 407 22.49 3.73 -12.42
CA LYS A 407 21.27 4.40 -11.93
C LYS A 407 21.47 5.92 -11.76
N GLN A 408 22.71 6.38 -11.63
CA GLN A 408 23.08 7.77 -11.36
C GLN A 408 23.73 8.43 -12.57
N ASP A 409 24.72 7.77 -13.18
CA ASP A 409 25.48 8.27 -14.32
C ASP A 409 26.00 7.12 -15.20
N VAL A 410 25.26 6.86 -16.27
CA VAL A 410 25.62 5.85 -17.27
C VAL A 410 26.89 6.21 -18.04
N ILE A 411 27.10 7.50 -18.33
CA ILE A 411 28.22 7.96 -19.15
C ILE A 411 29.51 7.80 -18.33
N GLY A 412 29.51 8.25 -17.08
CA GLY A 412 30.63 8.05 -16.15
C GLY A 412 30.96 6.56 -15.96
N ALA A 413 29.95 5.71 -15.77
CA ALA A 413 30.15 4.26 -15.65
C ALA A 413 30.78 3.66 -16.93
N PHE A 414 30.34 4.11 -18.11
CA PHE A 414 30.90 3.67 -19.39
C PHE A 414 32.36 4.12 -19.55
N GLU A 415 32.66 5.40 -19.30
CA GLU A 415 34.01 5.95 -19.36
C GLU A 415 34.96 5.24 -18.38
N TRP A 416 34.48 4.93 -17.18
CA TRP A 416 35.26 4.18 -16.21
C TRP A 416 35.59 2.77 -16.69
N ILE A 417 34.61 2.04 -17.24
CA ILE A 417 34.87 0.72 -17.85
C ILE A 417 35.89 0.86 -18.99
N ASP A 418 35.76 1.89 -19.82
CA ASP A 418 36.67 2.09 -20.96
C ASP A 418 38.10 2.40 -20.54
N ASN A 419 38.27 3.14 -19.45
CA ASN A 419 39.58 3.54 -18.93
C ASN A 419 40.22 2.48 -18.02
N THR A 420 39.45 1.57 -17.42
CA THR A 420 39.96 0.60 -16.42
C THR A 420 40.05 -0.84 -16.91
N THR A 421 39.58 -1.13 -18.12
CA THR A 421 39.58 -2.49 -18.67
C THR A 421 40.13 -2.56 -20.09
N ASP A 422 40.92 -3.60 -20.36
CA ASP A 422 41.41 -3.85 -21.72
C ASP A 422 40.26 -4.28 -22.64
N LYS A 423 40.32 -3.80 -23.89
CA LYS A 423 39.38 -4.21 -24.95
C LYS A 423 39.47 -5.72 -25.16
N GLY A 424 38.31 -6.39 -25.16
CA GLY A 424 38.21 -7.84 -25.31
C GLY A 424 38.48 -8.65 -24.04
N SER A 425 38.75 -8.02 -22.89
CA SER A 425 38.90 -8.74 -21.62
C SER A 425 37.55 -9.27 -21.11
N VAL A 426 37.55 -10.46 -20.50
CA VAL A 426 36.35 -11.07 -19.89
C VAL A 426 35.74 -10.15 -18.82
N LYS A 427 36.58 -9.43 -18.07
CA LYS A 427 36.16 -8.45 -17.07
C LYS A 427 35.39 -7.31 -17.72
N ARG A 428 35.90 -6.72 -18.81
CA ARG A 428 35.19 -5.70 -19.59
C ARG A 428 33.83 -6.20 -20.05
N SER A 429 33.78 -7.39 -20.65
CA SER A 429 32.52 -7.96 -21.15
C SER A 429 31.49 -8.11 -20.02
N ARG A 430 31.90 -8.60 -18.84
CA ARG A 430 31.00 -8.71 -17.66
C ARG A 430 30.52 -7.35 -17.16
N MET A 431 31.39 -6.36 -17.11
CA MET A 431 31.02 -4.98 -16.71
C MET A 431 30.07 -4.34 -17.72
N MET A 432 30.38 -4.45 -19.02
CA MET A 432 29.55 -3.88 -20.08
C MET A 432 28.16 -4.53 -20.15
N GLN A 433 28.07 -5.85 -19.94
CA GLN A 433 26.76 -6.53 -19.84
C GLN A 433 25.91 -5.96 -18.70
N ARG A 434 26.51 -5.75 -17.51
CA ARG A 434 25.80 -5.11 -16.40
C ARG A 434 25.41 -3.67 -16.70
N LEU A 435 26.31 -2.92 -17.34
CA LEU A 435 26.06 -1.53 -17.72
C LEU A 435 24.85 -1.45 -18.64
N LEU A 436 24.86 -2.22 -19.72
CA LEU A 436 23.82 -2.17 -20.74
C LEU A 436 22.50 -2.69 -20.23
N ARG A 437 22.49 -3.70 -19.36
CA ARG A 437 21.27 -4.18 -18.69
C ARG A 437 20.63 -3.07 -17.86
N GLY A 438 21.42 -2.36 -17.05
CA GLY A 438 20.91 -1.22 -16.28
C GLY A 438 20.49 -0.07 -17.17
N TYR A 439 21.25 0.20 -18.24
CA TYR A 439 20.96 1.29 -19.16
C TYR A 439 19.70 1.04 -19.98
N ALA A 440 19.40 -0.22 -20.32
CA ALA A 440 18.20 -0.59 -21.04
C ALA A 440 16.93 -0.14 -20.30
N LEU A 441 16.94 -0.14 -18.97
CA LEU A 441 15.83 0.36 -18.14
C LEU A 441 15.66 1.88 -18.18
N VAL A 442 16.61 2.63 -18.75
CA VAL A 442 16.59 4.11 -18.83
C VAL A 442 16.47 4.58 -20.27
N ASP A 443 17.27 4.00 -21.17
CA ASP A 443 17.28 4.29 -22.60
C ASP A 443 17.58 3.00 -23.40
N PRO A 444 16.54 2.21 -23.72
CA PRO A 444 16.71 0.92 -24.38
C PRO A 444 17.31 1.03 -25.80
N ASP A 445 17.06 2.13 -26.52
CA ASP A 445 17.61 2.32 -27.86
C ASP A 445 19.10 2.62 -27.83
N LYS A 446 19.54 3.47 -26.92
CA LYS A 446 20.97 3.75 -26.76
C LYS A 446 21.73 2.55 -26.21
N ALA A 447 21.15 1.82 -25.25
CA ALA A 447 21.74 0.57 -24.76
C ALA A 447 21.95 -0.43 -25.91
N LEU A 448 20.94 -0.61 -26.77
CA LEU A 448 21.06 -1.43 -27.97
C LEU A 448 22.14 -0.91 -28.93
N GLN A 449 22.14 0.40 -29.21
CA GLN A 449 23.13 1.00 -30.11
C GLN A 449 24.57 0.76 -29.63
N ILE A 450 24.82 0.94 -28.34
CA ILE A 450 26.14 0.70 -27.74
C ILE A 450 26.49 -0.79 -27.83
N ALA A 451 25.55 -1.69 -27.49
CA ALA A 451 25.77 -3.13 -27.57
C ALA A 451 26.23 -3.59 -28.95
N LEU A 452 25.54 -3.14 -30.00
CA LEU A 452 25.87 -3.45 -31.40
C LEU A 452 27.22 -2.88 -31.84
N SER A 453 27.66 -1.77 -31.23
CA SER A 453 28.95 -1.15 -31.54
C SER A 453 30.15 -1.80 -30.82
N GLU A 454 29.94 -2.32 -29.60
CA GLU A 454 30.99 -2.94 -28.79
C GLU A 454 31.27 -4.39 -29.19
N SER A 455 30.22 -5.16 -29.52
CA SER A 455 30.36 -6.56 -29.94
C SER A 455 29.19 -6.97 -30.85
N PRO A 456 29.39 -7.10 -32.16
CA PRO A 456 28.35 -7.56 -33.08
C PRO A 456 28.07 -9.07 -33.01
N ASP A 457 28.81 -9.83 -32.19
CA ASP A 457 28.61 -11.27 -32.01
C ASP A 457 27.33 -11.60 -31.21
N ASP A 458 26.59 -12.62 -31.67
CA ASP A 458 25.27 -13.03 -31.15
C ASP A 458 25.22 -13.27 -29.63
N GLY A 459 26.33 -13.72 -29.03
CA GLY A 459 26.38 -14.03 -27.60
C GLY A 459 26.31 -12.79 -26.69
N PHE A 460 26.71 -11.62 -27.16
CA PHE A 460 26.63 -10.40 -26.34
C PHE A 460 25.23 -9.79 -26.41
N TRP A 461 24.68 -9.70 -27.62
CA TRP A 461 23.31 -9.24 -27.84
C TRP A 461 22.29 -10.17 -27.20
N GLY A 462 22.41 -11.49 -27.37
CA GLY A 462 21.47 -12.46 -26.80
C GLY A 462 21.37 -12.42 -25.26
N ASN A 463 22.39 -11.91 -24.57
CA ASN A 463 22.36 -11.72 -23.11
C ASN A 463 21.74 -10.38 -22.67
N LEU A 464 21.72 -9.36 -23.54
CA LEU A 464 21.14 -8.04 -23.26
C LEU A 464 19.68 -7.95 -23.69
N GLU A 465 19.36 -8.65 -24.76
CA GLU A 465 18.09 -8.61 -25.47
C GLU A 465 16.85 -8.68 -24.58
N PRO A 466 16.67 -9.68 -23.68
CA PRO A 466 15.47 -9.75 -22.87
C PRO A 466 15.23 -8.47 -22.07
N PHE A 467 16.29 -7.82 -21.59
CA PHE A 467 16.19 -6.59 -20.81
C PHE A 467 15.81 -5.37 -21.65
N VAL A 468 16.23 -5.32 -22.92
CA VAL A 468 15.84 -4.25 -23.85
C VAL A 468 14.39 -4.39 -24.26
N ILE A 469 13.93 -5.62 -24.56
CA ILE A 469 12.52 -5.89 -24.88
C ILE A 469 11.63 -5.60 -23.66
N GLU A 470 11.99 -6.11 -22.47
CA GLU A 470 11.27 -5.85 -21.22
C GLU A 470 11.15 -4.35 -20.93
N ALA A 471 12.25 -3.59 -21.08
CA ALA A 471 12.24 -2.15 -20.86
C ALA A 471 11.35 -1.40 -21.86
N LEU A 472 11.41 -1.76 -23.15
CA LEU A 472 10.54 -1.17 -24.17
C LEU A 472 9.06 -1.49 -23.93
N VAL A 473 8.76 -2.71 -23.48
CA VAL A 473 7.40 -3.14 -23.11
C VAL A 473 6.89 -2.34 -21.92
N ARG A 474 7.70 -2.20 -20.87
CA ARG A 474 7.35 -1.44 -19.66
C ARG A 474 7.05 0.03 -19.95
N ASP A 475 7.77 0.62 -20.91
CA ASP A 475 7.61 2.02 -21.30
C ASP A 475 6.55 2.21 -22.42
N ASP A 476 5.73 1.18 -22.71
CA ASP A 476 4.69 1.13 -23.76
C ASP A 476 5.20 1.45 -25.19
N ARG A 477 6.47 1.14 -25.44
CA ARG A 477 7.12 1.31 -26.76
C ARG A 477 7.00 0.05 -27.62
N LEU A 478 5.80 -0.54 -27.67
CA LEU A 478 5.57 -1.89 -28.22
C LEU A 478 5.93 -2.02 -29.71
N ASN A 479 5.75 -0.97 -30.52
CA ASN A 479 6.16 -0.99 -31.94
C ASN A 479 7.68 -1.14 -32.07
N ARG A 480 8.42 -0.44 -31.21
CA ARG A 480 9.86 -0.52 -31.20
C ARG A 480 10.34 -1.88 -30.70
N ALA A 481 9.67 -2.44 -29.69
CA ALA A 481 9.95 -3.81 -29.25
C ALA A 481 9.72 -4.81 -30.40
N ALA A 482 8.60 -4.70 -31.13
CA ALA A 482 8.29 -5.54 -32.29
C ALA A 482 9.35 -5.46 -33.40
N GLU A 483 9.85 -4.26 -33.72
CA GLU A 483 10.93 -4.07 -34.72
C GLU A 483 12.25 -4.79 -34.36
N LEU A 484 12.46 -5.12 -33.09
CA LEU A 484 13.67 -5.79 -32.62
C LEU A 484 13.53 -7.31 -32.60
N LEU A 485 12.32 -7.86 -32.69
CA LEU A 485 12.05 -9.29 -32.53
C LEU A 485 12.70 -10.18 -33.61
N ASP A 486 12.91 -9.66 -34.81
CA ASP A 486 13.61 -10.39 -35.87
C ASP A 486 15.13 -10.42 -35.67
N LYS A 487 15.64 -9.58 -34.77
CA LYS A 487 17.07 -9.53 -34.41
C LYS A 487 17.42 -10.44 -33.25
N LEU A 488 16.44 -11.11 -32.64
CA LEU A 488 16.68 -12.04 -31.54
C LEU A 488 17.29 -13.33 -32.11
N PRO A 489 18.22 -13.99 -31.38
CA PRO A 489 18.64 -15.35 -31.69
C PRO A 489 17.43 -16.28 -31.79
N GLU A 490 17.49 -17.27 -32.67
CA GLU A 490 16.35 -18.14 -32.99
C GLU A 490 15.71 -18.80 -31.76
N GLU A 491 16.52 -19.11 -30.75
CA GLU A 491 16.13 -19.71 -29.47
C GLU A 491 15.33 -18.77 -28.56
N SER A 492 15.53 -17.45 -28.66
CA SER A 492 14.86 -16.43 -27.84
C SER A 492 13.71 -15.73 -28.56
N GLN A 493 13.65 -15.83 -29.89
CA GLN A 493 12.62 -15.18 -30.71
C GLN A 493 11.22 -15.41 -30.15
N LEU A 494 10.80 -16.67 -29.98
CA LEU A 494 9.44 -16.97 -29.54
C LEU A 494 9.10 -16.32 -28.19
N THR A 495 10.05 -16.30 -27.24
CA THR A 495 9.85 -15.67 -25.93
C THR A 495 9.63 -14.16 -26.06
N GLY A 496 10.47 -13.46 -26.83
CA GLY A 496 10.31 -12.03 -27.08
C GLY A 496 8.99 -11.68 -27.78
N TYR A 497 8.60 -12.48 -28.78
CA TYR A 497 7.30 -12.35 -29.44
C TYR A 497 6.16 -12.48 -28.43
N VAL A 498 6.15 -13.52 -27.60
CA VAL A 498 5.12 -13.75 -26.56
C VAL A 498 5.04 -12.58 -25.58
N GLU A 499 6.16 -12.07 -25.09
CA GLU A 499 6.20 -10.96 -24.13
C GLU A 499 5.57 -9.69 -24.71
N VAL A 500 5.98 -9.29 -25.93
CA VAL A 500 5.41 -8.13 -26.63
C VAL A 500 3.92 -8.34 -26.92
N GLY A 501 3.53 -9.53 -27.37
CA GLY A 501 2.14 -9.90 -27.65
C GLY A 501 1.24 -9.82 -26.41
N GLN A 502 1.69 -10.35 -25.28
CA GLN A 502 0.97 -10.27 -24.01
C GLN A 502 0.80 -8.81 -23.55
N ALA A 503 1.86 -8.00 -23.65
CA ALA A 503 1.79 -6.58 -23.33
C ALA A 503 0.81 -5.82 -24.22
N MET A 504 0.75 -6.13 -25.52
CA MET A 504 -0.22 -5.56 -26.45
C MET A 504 -1.65 -5.93 -26.06
N VAL A 505 -1.94 -7.18 -25.69
CA VAL A 505 -3.27 -7.61 -25.21
C VAL A 505 -3.68 -6.83 -23.96
N LEU A 506 -2.79 -6.72 -22.97
CA LEU A 506 -3.04 -5.98 -21.73
C LEU A 506 -3.27 -4.48 -21.98
N SER A 507 -2.63 -3.92 -23.00
CA SER A 507 -2.71 -2.48 -23.36
C SER A 507 -3.81 -2.15 -24.37
N ASN A 508 -4.82 -3.01 -24.54
CA ASN A 508 -5.92 -2.85 -25.51
C ASN A 508 -5.51 -2.82 -27.00
N ARG A 509 -4.36 -3.40 -27.34
CA ARG A 509 -3.81 -3.48 -28.71
C ARG A 509 -3.84 -4.91 -29.26
N SER A 510 -4.88 -5.68 -28.94
CA SER A 510 -5.00 -7.09 -29.29
C SER A 510 -4.95 -7.36 -30.80
N ALA A 511 -5.41 -6.42 -31.64
CA ALA A 511 -5.31 -6.53 -33.09
C ALA A 511 -3.84 -6.57 -33.56
N GLU A 512 -2.97 -5.76 -32.95
CA GLU A 512 -1.55 -5.72 -33.24
C GLU A 512 -0.84 -6.98 -32.71
N ALA A 513 -1.29 -7.51 -31.56
CA ALA A 513 -0.81 -8.80 -31.05
C ALA A 513 -1.13 -9.96 -32.01
N ILE A 514 -2.28 -9.92 -32.69
CA ILE A 514 -2.65 -10.90 -33.73
C ILE A 514 -1.77 -10.69 -34.97
N GLU A 515 -1.58 -9.45 -35.41
CA GLU A 515 -0.77 -9.12 -36.58
C GLU A 515 0.69 -9.57 -36.41
N LEU A 516 1.23 -9.45 -35.20
CA LEU A 516 2.59 -9.89 -34.87
C LEU A 516 2.84 -11.37 -35.19
N ALA A 517 1.81 -12.20 -35.06
CA ALA A 517 1.90 -13.63 -35.34
C ALA A 517 2.20 -13.94 -36.83
N SER A 518 1.91 -13.01 -37.74
CA SER A 518 2.17 -13.17 -39.18
C SER A 518 3.65 -13.24 -39.54
N GLN A 519 4.53 -12.85 -38.60
CA GLN A 519 5.98 -12.89 -38.77
C GLN A 519 6.58 -14.24 -38.32
N LEU A 520 5.79 -15.10 -37.67
CA LEU A 520 6.21 -16.40 -37.16
C LEU A 520 6.00 -17.52 -38.18
N SER A 521 6.77 -18.60 -38.06
CA SER A 521 6.47 -19.86 -38.76
C SER A 521 5.22 -20.50 -38.18
N ASP A 522 4.52 -21.34 -38.95
CA ASP A 522 3.30 -22.04 -38.52
C ASP A 522 3.44 -22.73 -37.15
N GLU A 523 4.61 -23.33 -36.87
CA GLU A 523 4.90 -23.98 -35.59
C GLU A 523 5.05 -22.98 -34.44
N LYS A 524 5.81 -21.90 -34.66
CA LYS A 524 6.00 -20.83 -33.66
C LYS A 524 4.72 -20.04 -33.42
N GLU A 525 3.88 -19.87 -34.44
CA GLU A 525 2.57 -19.22 -34.36
C GLU A 525 1.65 -19.94 -33.36
N VAL A 526 1.56 -21.28 -33.48
CA VAL A 526 0.72 -22.10 -32.59
C VAL A 526 1.18 -21.95 -31.13
N GLU A 527 2.48 -22.02 -30.88
CA GLU A 527 3.03 -21.84 -29.54
C GLU A 527 2.82 -20.41 -29.02
N TYR A 528 3.02 -19.39 -29.85
CA TYR A 528 2.78 -17.99 -29.51
C TYR A 528 1.34 -17.77 -29.01
N PHE A 529 0.34 -18.21 -29.78
CA PHE A 529 -1.06 -18.07 -29.37
C PHE A 529 -1.42 -18.91 -28.15
N ARG A 530 -0.79 -20.07 -27.94
CA ARG A 530 -0.96 -20.86 -26.72
C ARG A 530 -0.51 -20.07 -25.49
N TYR A 531 0.66 -19.44 -25.53
CA TYR A 531 1.14 -18.61 -24.42
C TYR A 531 0.31 -17.33 -24.23
N LEU A 532 -0.13 -16.69 -25.32
CA LEU A 532 -1.01 -15.53 -25.23
C LEU A 532 -2.35 -15.87 -24.60
N ALA A 533 -2.94 -17.02 -24.93
CA ALA A 533 -4.24 -17.45 -24.41
C ALA A 533 -4.28 -17.49 -22.88
N ARG A 534 -3.18 -17.83 -22.21
CA ARG A 534 -3.07 -17.86 -20.74
C ARG A 534 -3.33 -16.50 -20.11
N THR A 535 -2.79 -15.43 -20.70
CA THR A 535 -3.02 -14.06 -20.24
C THR A 535 -4.35 -13.54 -20.77
N TRP A 536 -4.62 -13.77 -22.06
CA TRP A 536 -5.78 -13.21 -22.75
C TRP A 536 -7.12 -13.67 -22.15
N VAL A 537 -7.20 -14.93 -21.70
CA VAL A 537 -8.44 -15.47 -21.10
C VAL A 537 -8.81 -14.78 -19.78
N GLU A 538 -7.83 -14.37 -18.98
CA GLU A 538 -8.05 -13.72 -17.69
C GLU A 538 -8.54 -12.27 -17.86
N PHE A 539 -7.92 -11.53 -18.78
CA PHE A 539 -8.18 -10.10 -18.93
C PHE A 539 -9.25 -9.78 -19.98
N LYS A 540 -9.35 -10.55 -21.07
CA LYS A 540 -10.24 -10.26 -22.22
C LYS A 540 -10.81 -11.53 -22.87
N PRO A 541 -11.59 -12.35 -22.15
CA PRO A 541 -12.10 -13.65 -22.62
C PRO A 541 -13.00 -13.55 -23.86
N VAL A 542 -13.71 -12.43 -24.05
CA VAL A 542 -14.58 -12.21 -25.22
C VAL A 542 -13.77 -12.03 -26.50
N GLU A 543 -12.64 -11.31 -26.44
CA GLU A 543 -11.78 -11.11 -27.61
C GLU A 543 -11.08 -12.41 -28.02
N LEU A 544 -10.60 -13.18 -27.03
CA LEU A 544 -10.04 -14.51 -27.28
C LEU A 544 -11.06 -15.46 -27.93
N PHE A 545 -12.34 -15.35 -27.55
CA PHE A 545 -13.40 -16.13 -28.18
C PHE A 545 -13.64 -15.73 -29.65
N ASN A 546 -13.63 -14.43 -29.96
CA ASN A 546 -13.74 -13.98 -31.34
C ASN A 546 -12.59 -14.49 -32.21
N LEU A 547 -11.37 -14.58 -31.64
CA LEU A 547 -10.23 -15.21 -32.30
C LEU A 547 -10.53 -16.69 -32.62
N LEU A 548 -11.04 -17.46 -31.66
CA LEU A 548 -11.41 -18.87 -31.88
C LEU A 548 -12.47 -19.06 -32.99
N GLU A 549 -13.38 -18.11 -33.17
CA GLU A 549 -14.39 -18.19 -34.23
C GLU A 549 -13.85 -17.81 -35.61
N THR A 550 -12.99 -16.80 -35.68
CA THR A 550 -12.68 -16.09 -36.93
C THR A 550 -11.26 -16.31 -37.45
N TYR A 551 -10.36 -16.87 -36.64
CA TYR A 551 -8.95 -17.00 -37.00
C TYR A 551 -8.69 -18.17 -37.97
N ASN A 552 -7.99 -17.88 -39.06
CA ASN A 552 -7.83 -18.77 -40.22
C ASN A 552 -6.69 -19.80 -40.06
N SER A 553 -6.50 -20.35 -38.86
CA SER A 553 -5.56 -21.47 -38.61
C SER A 553 -6.22 -22.51 -37.69
N PRO A 554 -6.66 -23.67 -38.23
CA PRO A 554 -7.22 -24.75 -37.43
C PRO A 554 -6.28 -25.25 -36.30
N PRO A 555 -4.96 -25.47 -36.53
CA PRO A 555 -4.03 -25.85 -35.47
C PRO A 555 -3.94 -24.82 -34.34
N THR A 556 -3.88 -23.52 -34.68
CA THR A 556 -3.84 -22.42 -33.70
C THR A 556 -5.13 -22.40 -32.86
N ARG A 557 -6.30 -22.49 -33.51
CA ARG A 557 -7.59 -22.52 -32.81
C ARG A 557 -7.70 -23.70 -31.84
N LEU A 558 -7.23 -24.87 -32.26
CA LEU A 558 -7.22 -26.06 -31.39
C LEU A 558 -6.30 -25.86 -30.18
N ALA A 559 -5.09 -25.35 -30.38
CA ALA A 559 -4.14 -25.12 -29.29
C ALA A 559 -4.66 -24.10 -28.27
N VAL A 560 -5.26 -23.00 -28.74
CA VAL A 560 -5.90 -22.00 -27.88
C VAL A 560 -7.08 -22.60 -27.11
N ALA A 561 -7.95 -23.37 -27.77
CA ALA A 561 -9.10 -24.00 -27.13
C ALA A 561 -8.67 -25.01 -26.04
N GLN A 562 -7.62 -25.79 -26.30
CA GLN A 562 -7.04 -26.71 -25.31
C GLN A 562 -6.47 -25.97 -24.10
N GLU A 563 -5.79 -24.85 -24.31
CA GLU A 563 -5.20 -24.05 -23.22
C GLU A 563 -6.29 -23.42 -22.34
N VAL A 564 -7.35 -22.86 -22.95
CA VAL A 564 -8.49 -22.28 -22.23
C VAL A 564 -9.20 -23.33 -21.36
N LEU A 565 -9.30 -24.59 -21.81
CA LEU A 565 -9.81 -25.66 -20.96
C LEU A 565 -8.88 -25.98 -19.79
N GLN A 566 -7.56 -26.02 -20.00
CA GLN A 566 -6.64 -26.35 -18.90
C GLN A 566 -6.73 -25.34 -17.73
N LEU A 567 -7.14 -24.10 -18.01
CA LEU A 567 -7.33 -23.02 -17.04
C LEU A 567 -8.73 -23.05 -16.39
N TYR A 568 -9.20 -24.26 -16.02
CA TYR A 568 -10.57 -24.66 -15.70
C TYR A 568 -11.35 -23.79 -14.69
N GLU A 569 -10.70 -23.04 -13.80
CA GLU A 569 -11.39 -22.31 -12.72
C GLU A 569 -11.75 -20.85 -13.08
N ASP A 570 -10.84 -20.07 -13.66
CA ASP A 570 -11.06 -18.62 -13.86
C ASP A 570 -11.59 -18.27 -15.25
N GLY A 571 -11.02 -18.87 -16.32
CA GLY A 571 -11.38 -18.53 -17.70
C GLY A 571 -12.69 -19.16 -18.18
N TYR A 572 -12.87 -20.46 -17.92
CA TYR A 572 -14.06 -21.20 -18.35
C TYR A 572 -15.34 -20.73 -17.64
N ALA A 573 -15.25 -20.29 -16.37
CA ALA A 573 -16.40 -19.77 -15.62
C ALA A 573 -16.98 -18.48 -16.23
N MET A 574 -16.12 -17.63 -16.83
CA MET A 574 -16.51 -16.37 -17.46
C MET A 574 -17.21 -16.55 -18.83
N LEU A 575 -17.11 -17.74 -19.43
CA LEU A 575 -17.73 -18.03 -20.73
C LEU A 575 -19.24 -18.29 -20.61
N SER A 576 -20.00 -17.71 -21.54
CA SER A 576 -21.41 -18.03 -21.75
C SER A 576 -21.59 -19.48 -22.21
N LYS A 577 -22.82 -20.01 -22.09
CA LYS A 577 -23.14 -21.38 -22.50
C LYS A 577 -22.79 -21.66 -23.96
N THR A 578 -23.11 -20.74 -24.87
CA THR A 578 -22.81 -20.87 -26.30
C THR A 578 -21.30 -20.93 -26.57
N GLN A 579 -20.51 -20.19 -25.80
CA GLN A 579 -19.05 -20.18 -25.92
C GLN A 579 -18.43 -21.49 -25.44
N LYS A 580 -18.98 -22.07 -24.36
CA LYS A 580 -18.59 -23.39 -23.85
C LYS A 580 -18.88 -24.50 -24.87
N ASP A 581 -20.09 -24.48 -25.44
CA ASP A 581 -20.51 -25.48 -26.45
C ASP A 581 -19.60 -25.45 -27.70
N LEU A 582 -19.18 -24.26 -28.16
CA LEU A 582 -18.25 -24.13 -29.29
C LEU A 582 -16.86 -24.69 -28.96
N LEU A 583 -16.36 -24.38 -27.76
CA LEU A 583 -15.02 -24.76 -27.33
C LEU A 583 -14.91 -26.28 -27.15
N GLU A 584 -15.95 -26.92 -26.60
CA GLU A 584 -16.06 -28.39 -26.55
C GLU A 584 -16.14 -29.00 -27.95
N LYS A 585 -16.85 -28.36 -28.88
CA LYS A 585 -16.95 -28.81 -30.28
C LYS A 585 -15.60 -28.72 -31.03
N LEU A 586 -14.87 -27.62 -30.92
CA LEU A 586 -13.56 -27.44 -31.59
C LEU A 586 -12.54 -28.53 -31.22
N ILE A 587 -12.64 -29.04 -29.99
CA ILE A 587 -11.78 -30.12 -29.48
C ILE A 587 -12.29 -31.49 -29.94
N ALA A 588 -13.61 -31.72 -29.92
CA ALA A 588 -14.21 -32.96 -30.37
C ALA A 588 -14.01 -33.20 -31.88
N ASP A 589 -14.05 -32.11 -32.68
CA ASP A 589 -13.91 -32.16 -34.14
C ASP A 589 -12.45 -32.39 -34.60
N ASN A 590 -11.44 -32.19 -33.74
CA ASN A 590 -10.01 -32.35 -34.06
C ASN A 590 -9.29 -33.44 -33.24
N THR A 591 -10.00 -34.18 -32.38
CA THR A 591 -9.47 -35.37 -31.68
C THR A 591 -9.79 -36.68 -32.41
N ASN A 592 -10.43 -36.60 -33.59
CA ASN A 592 -10.62 -37.67 -34.58
C ASN A 592 -9.91 -37.31 -35.89
#